data_AF-A0A652L085-F1
#
_entry.id   AF-A0A652L085-F1
#
_cell.length_a   1.000
_cell.length_b   1.000
_cell.length_c   1.000
_cell.angle_alpha   90.00
_cell.angle_beta   90.00
_cell.angle_gamma   90.00
#
_symmetry.space_group_name_H-M   'P 1'
#
loop_
_entity.id
_entity.type
_entity.pdbx_description
1 polymer ?
#
loop_
_entity_poly.entity_id
_entity_poly.type
_entity_poly.pdbx_seq_one_letter_code
_entity_poly.pdbx_strand_id
1 'polypeptide(L)'
;MIVRIMGEGQWKLADDRLTELNTLDAELLAEMESGDEDGFRRTLGALLDAVRRFGDPLPDDSLEPSELILPSADATLEEVREMLSDDGLIPG
;
A
#
# COMPACT_ATOMS: atom_id res chain seq x y z
N MET A 1 -11.19 -4.55 5.51
CA MET A 1 -9.76 -4.66 5.88
C MET A 1 -9.17 -3.38 6.47
N ILE A 2 -8.11 -3.47 7.28
CA ILE A 2 -7.32 -2.30 7.76
C ILE A 2 -6.03 -2.14 6.96
N VAL A 3 -5.81 -0.94 6.43
CA VAL A 3 -4.61 -0.56 5.65
C VAL A 3 -3.85 0.52 6.42
N ARG A 4 -2.55 0.35 6.62
CA ARG A 4 -1.68 1.35 7.25
C ARG A 4 -0.82 2.03 6.21
N ILE A 5 -0.81 3.36 6.18
CA ILE A 5 0.18 4.12 5.39
C ILE A 5 1.23 4.64 6.35
N MET A 6 2.50 4.29 6.10
CA MET A 6 3.60 4.74 6.95
C MET A 6 3.68 6.27 6.98
N GLY A 7 3.79 6.82 8.19
CA GLY A 7 3.84 8.27 8.41
C GLY A 7 2.49 8.99 8.36
N GLU A 8 1.40 8.33 7.94
CA GLU A 8 0.09 8.98 7.83
C GLU A 8 -1.00 8.35 8.70
N GLY A 9 -0.93 7.05 9.05
CA GLY A 9 -1.89 6.41 9.96
C GLY A 9 -2.56 5.15 9.42
N GLN A 10 -3.80 4.90 9.81
CA GLN A 10 -4.59 3.73 9.37
C GLN A 10 -5.89 4.14 8.69
N TRP A 11 -6.31 3.33 7.72
CA TRP A 11 -7.57 3.45 6.99
C TRP A 11 -8.33 2.14 7.06
N LYS A 12 -9.64 2.24 7.19
CA LYS A 12 -10.56 1.11 7.12
C LYS A 12 -11.20 1.07 5.74
N LEU A 13 -10.96 0.01 4.99
CA LEU A 13 -11.55 -0.20 3.67
C LEU A 13 -12.57 -1.32 3.70
N ALA A 14 -13.64 -1.16 2.91
CA ALA A 14 -14.60 -2.21 2.65
C ALA A 14 -14.05 -3.21 1.63
N ASP A 15 -14.32 -4.50 1.86
CA ASP A 15 -13.87 -5.61 1.02
C ASP A 15 -14.37 -5.50 -0.43
N ASP A 16 -15.52 -4.89 -0.69
CA ASP A 16 -16.05 -4.62 -2.03
C ASP A 16 -15.19 -3.66 -2.88
N ARG A 17 -14.15 -3.04 -2.30
CA ARG A 17 -13.18 -2.17 -2.99
C ARG A 17 -11.83 -2.84 -3.23
N LEU A 18 -11.68 -4.10 -2.86
CA LEU A 18 -10.47 -4.89 -3.09
C LEU A 18 -10.14 -5.05 -4.58
N THR A 19 -11.11 -5.09 -5.48
CA THR A 19 -10.83 -5.34 -6.92
C THR A 19 -9.94 -4.27 -7.56
N GLU A 20 -10.19 -3.00 -7.24
CA GLU A 20 -9.39 -1.89 -7.79
C GLU A 20 -7.99 -1.87 -7.16
N LEU A 21 -7.91 -2.08 -5.84
CA LEU A 21 -6.63 -2.18 -5.13
C LEU A 21 -5.79 -3.36 -5.61
N ASN A 22 -6.38 -4.54 -5.82
CA ASN A 22 -5.67 -5.71 -6.35
C ASN A 22 -5.10 -5.45 -7.74
N THR A 23 -5.78 -4.65 -8.55
CA THR A 23 -5.27 -4.28 -9.88
C THR A 23 -4.05 -3.39 -9.75
N LEU A 24 -4.14 -2.34 -8.92
CA LEU A 24 -3.04 -1.43 -8.64
C LEU A 24 -1.86 -2.13 -7.96
N ASP A 25 -2.12 -3.09 -7.08
CA ASP A 25 -1.10 -3.91 -6.42
C ASP A 25 -0.34 -4.80 -7.40
N ALA A 26 -1.07 -5.49 -8.30
CA ALA A 26 -0.46 -6.28 -9.35
C ALA A 26 0.38 -5.44 -10.32
N GLU A 27 -0.09 -4.23 -10.67
CA GLU A 27 0.69 -3.27 -11.44
C GLU A 27 1.94 -2.85 -10.65
N LEU A 28 1.81 -2.50 -9.37
CA LEU A 28 2.92 -2.07 -8.53
C LEU A 28 4.02 -3.14 -8.47
N LEU A 29 3.63 -4.40 -8.27
CA LEU A 29 4.54 -5.54 -8.29
C LEU A 29 5.27 -5.68 -9.63
N ALA A 30 4.58 -5.53 -10.75
CA ALA A 30 5.19 -5.61 -12.08
C ALA A 30 6.21 -4.47 -12.33
N GLU A 31 5.88 -3.24 -11.90
CA GLU A 31 6.80 -2.09 -11.96
C GLU A 31 8.02 -2.34 -11.06
N MET A 32 7.83 -2.93 -9.87
CA MET A 32 8.92 -3.28 -8.96
C MET A 32 9.85 -4.37 -9.54
N GLU A 33 9.27 -5.40 -10.16
CA GLU A 33 10.03 -6.49 -10.78
C GLU A 33 10.81 -6.03 -12.01
N SER A 34 10.22 -5.14 -12.81
CA SER A 34 10.86 -4.55 -13.99
C SER A 34 11.89 -3.46 -13.64
N GLY A 35 11.82 -2.91 -12.42
CA GLY A 35 12.69 -1.81 -11.99
C GLY A 35 12.28 -0.44 -12.53
N ASP A 36 11.02 -0.27 -12.92
CA ASP A 36 10.49 1.01 -13.40
C ASP A 36 10.10 1.91 -12.21
N GLU A 37 11.02 2.79 -11.82
CA GLU A 37 10.83 3.72 -10.70
C GLU A 37 9.72 4.76 -10.99
N ASP A 38 9.60 5.23 -12.22
CA ASP A 38 8.60 6.23 -12.62
C ASP A 38 7.20 5.60 -12.59
N GLY A 39 7.07 4.40 -13.15
CA GLY A 39 5.83 3.62 -13.11
C GLY A 39 5.46 3.21 -11.69
N PHE A 40 6.41 2.73 -10.90
CA PHE A 40 6.23 2.44 -9.48
C PHE A 40 5.67 3.65 -8.72
N ARG A 41 6.29 4.83 -8.87
CA ARG A 41 5.87 6.05 -8.16
C ARG A 41 4.46 6.47 -8.56
N ARG A 42 4.12 6.32 -9.84
CA ARG A 42 2.78 6.60 -10.36
C ARG A 42 1.74 5.64 -9.76
N THR A 43 2.03 4.34 -9.77
CA THR A 43 1.11 3.30 -9.29
C THR A 43 0.95 3.35 -7.77
N LEU A 44 2.05 3.56 -7.03
CA LEU A 44 2.02 3.77 -5.57
C LEU A 44 1.14 4.97 -5.23
N GLY A 45 1.33 6.10 -5.93
CA GLY A 45 0.48 7.28 -5.74
C GLY A 45 -1.00 6.99 -5.97
N ALA A 46 -1.33 6.22 -7.02
CA ALA A 46 -2.71 5.81 -7.31
C ALA A 46 -3.27 4.87 -6.23
N LEU A 47 -2.48 3.93 -5.72
CA LEU A 47 -2.87 3.01 -4.65
C LEU A 47 -3.15 3.77 -3.34
N LEU A 48 -2.27 4.70 -2.97
CA LEU A 48 -2.46 5.56 -1.80
C LEU A 48 -3.69 6.47 -1.96
N ASP A 49 -3.91 7.05 -3.14
CA ASP A 49 -5.11 7.86 -3.41
C ASP A 49 -6.38 7.03 -3.31
N ALA A 50 -6.39 5.81 -3.86
CA ALA A 50 -7.51 4.89 -3.73
C ALA A 50 -7.81 4.57 -2.26
N VAL A 51 -6.78 4.29 -1.45
CA VAL A 51 -6.93 4.08 0.00
C VAL A 51 -7.52 5.30 0.71
N ARG A 52 -7.02 6.51 0.40
CA ARG A 52 -7.53 7.75 1.01
C ARG A 52 -8.96 8.08 0.55
N ARG A 53 -9.32 7.70 -0.68
CA ARG A 53 -10.61 8.01 -1.30
C ARG A 53 -11.71 7.03 -0.91
N PHE A 54 -11.38 5.75 -0.80
CA PHE A 54 -12.33 4.68 -0.50
C PHE A 54 -12.27 4.20 0.94
N GLY A 55 -11.16 4.46 1.64
CA GLY A 55 -11.00 4.13 3.04
C GLY A 55 -11.49 5.24 3.96
N ASP A 56 -12.07 4.83 5.08
CA ASP A 56 -12.37 5.72 6.19
C ASP A 56 -11.12 5.88 7.05
N PRO A 57 -10.61 7.12 7.27
CA PRO A 57 -9.46 7.35 8.13
C PRO A 57 -9.81 6.96 9.57
N LEU A 58 -8.92 6.19 10.19
CA LEU A 58 -8.99 5.86 11.61
C LEU A 58 -8.28 6.93 12.45
N PRO A 59 -8.65 7.07 13.74
CA PRO A 59 -7.95 7.99 14.63
C PRO A 59 -6.47 7.59 14.79
N ASP A 60 -5.59 8.56 14.97
CA ASP A 60 -4.14 8.33 15.14
C ASP A 60 -3.79 7.47 16.38
N ASP A 61 -4.68 7.45 17.37
CA ASP A 61 -4.58 6.62 18.58
C ASP A 61 -5.11 5.18 18.37
N SER A 62 -5.70 4.92 17.20
CA SER A 62 -6.13 3.58 16.81
C SER A 62 -4.90 2.74 16.51
N LEU A 63 -4.80 1.58 17.18
CA LEU A 63 -3.72 0.60 16.99
C LEU A 63 -4.33 -0.73 16.58
N GLU A 64 -5.11 -0.70 15.50
CA GLU A 64 -5.74 -1.92 14.98
C GLU A 64 -4.69 -2.75 14.24
N PRO A 65 -4.77 -4.09 14.27
CA PRO A 65 -3.92 -4.94 13.44
C PRO A 65 -4.14 -4.58 11.96
N SER A 66 -3.07 -4.18 11.29
CA SER A 66 -3.12 -3.81 9.87
C SER A 66 -2.94 -5.06 9.02
N GLU A 67 -3.85 -5.30 8.09
CA GLU A 67 -3.77 -6.42 7.16
C GLU A 67 -2.87 -6.09 5.96
N LEU A 68 -2.73 -4.80 5.64
CA LEU A 68 -1.86 -4.29 4.59
C LEU A 68 -1.08 -3.09 5.13
N ILE A 69 0.23 -3.06 4.86
CA ILE A 69 1.10 -1.93 5.20
C ILE A 69 1.63 -1.35 3.90
N LEU A 70 1.29 -0.10 3.64
CA LEU A 70 1.75 0.66 2.50
C LEU A 70 2.86 1.62 2.92
N PRO A 71 3.88 1.79 2.07
CA PRO A 71 4.95 2.74 2.31
C PRO A 71 4.45 4.18 2.14
N SER A 72 5.27 5.12 2.59
CA SER A 72 5.03 6.55 2.40
C SER A 72 5.02 6.92 0.91
N ALA A 73 4.29 7.97 0.52
CA ALA A 73 4.27 8.45 -0.87
C ALA A 73 5.65 8.90 -1.41
N ASP A 74 6.58 9.21 -0.50
CA ASP A 74 7.96 9.60 -0.81
C ASP A 74 8.94 8.43 -0.81
N ALA A 75 8.49 7.21 -0.50
CA ALA A 75 9.35 6.04 -0.46
C ALA A 75 9.89 5.70 -1.85
N THR A 76 11.17 5.33 -1.91
CA THR A 76 11.83 4.91 -3.14
C THR A 76 11.51 3.45 -3.46
N LEU A 77 11.64 3.07 -4.73
CA LEU A 77 11.45 1.68 -5.16
C LEU A 77 12.35 0.72 -4.35
N GLU A 78 13.60 1.10 -4.11
CA GLU A 78 14.55 0.31 -3.32
C GLU A 78 14.07 0.13 -1.86
N GLU A 79 13.67 1.20 -1.18
CA GLU A 79 13.15 1.12 0.20
C GLU A 79 11.92 0.22 0.30
N VAL A 80 10.99 0.36 -0.66
CA VAL A 80 9.76 -0.44 -0.66
C VAL A 80 10.05 -1.90 -0.97
N ARG A 81 11.00 -2.16 -1.87
CA ARG A 81 11.49 -3.50 -2.17
C ARG A 81 12.15 -4.15 -0.96
N GLU A 82 12.94 -3.41 -0.19
CA GLU A 82 13.54 -3.92 1.05
C GLU A 82 12.47 -4.22 2.10
N MET A 83 11.50 -3.32 2.29
CA MET A 83 10.37 -3.54 3.21
C MET A 83 9.53 -4.77 2.86
N LEU A 84 9.24 -4.98 1.58
CA LEU A 84 8.49 -6.14 1.09
C LEU A 84 9.32 -7.43 1.06
N SER A 85 10.65 -7.34 1.05
CA SER A 85 11.55 -8.50 1.12
C SER A 85 11.77 -8.99 2.56
N ASP A 86 11.71 -8.09 3.54
CA ASP A 86 11.94 -8.42 4.96
C ASP A 86 10.66 -8.91 5.67
N ASP A 87 9.48 -8.41 5.27
CA ASP A 87 8.18 -8.77 5.85
C ASP A 87 7.19 -9.20 4.75
N GLY A 88 7.61 -10.17 3.93
CA GLY A 88 6.89 -10.65 2.75
C GLY A 88 5.38 -10.79 2.93
N LEU A 89 4.64 -10.26 1.96
CA LEU A 89 3.17 -10.34 1.77
C LEU A 89 2.62 -11.77 1.60
N ILE A 90 3.37 -12.80 2.02
CA ILE A 90 2.96 -14.20 1.99
C ILE A 90 3.33 -14.82 3.35
N PRO A 91 2.39 -14.96 4.30
CA PRO A 91 2.55 -15.96 5.33
C PRO A 91 2.66 -17.33 4.65
N GLY A 92 3.64 -18.13 5.10
CA GLY A 92 4.02 -19.41 4.48
C GLY A 92 2.96 -20.49 4.41
#